data_AF-A0A3A8TJS5-F1
#
_entry.id   AF-A0A3A8TJS5-F1
#
_cell.length_a   1.000
_cell.length_b   1.000
_cell.length_c   1.000
_cell.angle_alpha   90.00
_cell.angle_beta   90.00
_cell.angle_gamma   90.00
#
_symmetry.space_group_name_H-M   'P 1'
#
loop_
_entity.id
_entity.type
_entity.pdbx_description
1 polymer ?
#
loop_
_entity_poly.entity_id
_entity_poly.type
_entity_poly.pdbx_seq_one_letter_code
_entity_poly.pdbx_strand_id
1 'polypeptide(L)'
;MPFSPRVKGAVLGLSAAALFGVSAPVSKLLLPSSTPLLLASLLYLGGGLGLSVLELLRRMRGPGVKAAEASIGRRDVPLLAGVILCGGILGPVLMLLGLQRMSGVAASLLLNLEGPFTILLALWVFGEHLGRSGALAAGFIMAGAAVLGFQEGELRGDLMGMLALAGACLAWAVDNNLTQRLSLKDPLALVRIKALGSGTCTLVLAWMLGHPLPGAAVLGGALVLGFASYGLSIVLDAYALRLLGAAREAAYFATAPFVGALVSVPLLGERLRALDLVAGGLMATGVMLLLRERHGHEHTHATLEHEHLHVHDAHHQHPHPPGMPAAEPHSHPHHHAPLTHDHPHVSDLHHRHRH
;
A
#
# COMPACT_ATOMS: atom_id res chain seq x y z
N MET A 1 -9.32 4.07 29.42
CA MET A 1 -8.03 4.76 29.27
C MET A 1 -7.74 4.89 27.78
N PRO A 2 -7.42 6.06 27.23
CA PRO A 2 -7.03 6.14 25.82
C PRO A 2 -5.75 5.32 25.62
N PHE A 3 -5.72 4.48 24.58
CA PHE A 3 -4.53 3.70 24.23
C PHE A 3 -3.33 4.61 23.98
N SER A 4 -2.12 4.15 24.33
CA SER A 4 -0.90 4.87 23.97
C SER A 4 -0.80 5.00 22.44
N PRO A 5 -0.17 6.06 21.89
CA PRO A 5 -0.03 6.27 20.45
C PRO A 5 0.56 5.04 19.73
N ARG A 6 1.47 4.31 20.38
CA ARG A 6 2.06 3.07 19.88
C ARG A 6 1.05 1.93 19.75
N VAL A 7 0.22 1.71 20.78
CA VAL A 7 -0.82 0.66 20.73
C VAL A 7 -1.86 1.00 19.68
N LYS A 8 -2.27 2.28 19.60
CA LYS A 8 -3.19 2.74 18.57
C LYS A 8 -2.63 2.50 17.17
N GLY A 9 -1.37 2.87 16.92
CA GLY A 9 -0.70 2.62 15.65
C GLY A 9 -0.63 1.13 15.29
N ALA A 10 -0.28 0.27 16.25
CA ALA A 10 -0.22 -1.18 16.02
C ALA A 10 -1.59 -1.77 15.66
N VAL A 11 -2.66 -1.35 16.35
CA VAL A 11 -4.03 -1.77 16.03
C VAL A 11 -4.42 -1.33 14.62
N LEU A 12 -4.09 -0.09 14.22
CA LEU A 12 -4.37 0.41 12.88
C LEU A 12 -3.61 -0.38 11.81
N GLY A 13 -2.30 -0.59 11.99
CA GLY A 13 -1.47 -1.31 11.03
C GLY A 13 -1.88 -2.78 10.87
N LEU A 14 -2.14 -3.49 11.98
CA LEU A 14 -2.64 -4.88 11.92
C LEU A 14 -4.04 -4.95 11.30
N SER A 15 -4.91 -3.97 11.57
CA SER A 15 -6.23 -3.92 10.93
C SER A 15 -6.11 -3.66 9.44
N ALA A 16 -5.22 -2.76 9.02
CA ALA A 16 -4.93 -2.50 7.61
C ALA A 16 -4.46 -3.79 6.92
N ALA A 17 -3.48 -4.46 7.52
CA ALA A 17 -2.93 -5.71 7.01
C ALA A 17 -3.99 -6.82 6.90
N ALA A 18 -4.85 -6.97 7.91
CA ALA A 18 -5.92 -7.97 7.88
C ALA A 18 -6.95 -7.68 6.78
N LEU A 19 -7.38 -6.41 6.65
CA LEU A 19 -8.33 -6.01 5.61
C LEU A 19 -7.76 -6.20 4.20
N PHE A 20 -6.50 -5.82 3.98
CA PHE A 20 -5.85 -6.01 2.68
C PHE A 20 -5.61 -7.50 2.39
N GLY A 21 -5.13 -8.25 3.38
CA GLY A 21 -4.83 -9.68 3.25
C GLY A 21 -6.05 -10.52 2.84
N VAL A 22 -7.23 -10.18 3.36
CA VAL A 22 -8.49 -10.85 2.98
C VAL A 22 -8.88 -10.58 1.51
N SER A 23 -8.34 -9.56 0.85
CA SER A 23 -8.68 -9.22 -0.54
C SER A 23 -8.45 -10.38 -1.50
N ALA A 24 -7.27 -11.01 -1.51
CA ALA A 24 -6.96 -12.06 -2.46
C ALA A 24 -7.94 -13.25 -2.38
N PRO A 25 -8.17 -13.89 -1.22
CA PRO A 25 -9.10 -15.01 -1.14
C PRO A 25 -10.56 -14.63 -1.44
N VAL A 26 -11.04 -13.46 -0.99
CA VAL A 26 -12.42 -13.05 -1.31
C VAL A 26 -12.56 -12.68 -2.80
N SER A 27 -11.59 -11.99 -3.39
CA SER A 27 -11.57 -11.73 -4.83
C SER A 27 -11.60 -13.03 -5.64
N LYS A 28 -10.93 -14.09 -5.16
CA LYS A 28 -10.94 -15.40 -5.82
C LYS A 28 -12.32 -16.06 -5.83
N LEU A 29 -13.15 -15.84 -4.80
CA LEU A 29 -14.55 -16.27 -4.80
C LEU A 29 -15.43 -15.51 -5.81
N LEU A 30 -15.12 -14.23 -6.04
CA LEU A 30 -15.89 -13.36 -6.94
C LEU A 30 -15.51 -13.53 -8.41
N LEU A 31 -14.26 -13.93 -8.67
CA LEU A 31 -13.69 -14.06 -10.01
C LEU A 31 -14.47 -14.96 -10.98
N PRO A 32 -15.00 -16.15 -10.60
CA PRO A 32 -15.72 -17.02 -11.53
C PRO A 32 -16.99 -16.40 -12.12
N SER A 33 -17.57 -15.39 -11.46
CA SER A 33 -18.78 -14.69 -11.89
C SER A 33 -18.49 -13.25 -12.35
N SER A 34 -17.23 -12.95 -12.69
CA SER A 34 -16.78 -11.65 -13.19
C SER A 34 -15.59 -11.83 -14.15
N THR A 35 -15.00 -10.73 -14.59
CA THR A 35 -13.72 -10.74 -15.30
C THR A 35 -12.67 -10.00 -14.48
N PRO A 36 -11.35 -10.28 -14.64
CA PRO A 36 -10.31 -9.60 -13.89
C PRO A 36 -10.39 -8.08 -14.02
N LEU A 37 -10.65 -7.60 -15.24
CA LEU A 37 -10.75 -6.17 -15.53
C LEU A 37 -11.94 -5.52 -14.83
N LEU A 38 -13.11 -6.16 -14.88
CA LEU A 38 -14.33 -5.62 -14.26
C LEU A 38 -14.31 -5.76 -12.74
N LEU A 39 -13.77 -6.84 -12.20
CA LEU A 39 -13.62 -6.98 -10.76
C LEU A 39 -12.60 -5.96 -10.23
N ALA A 40 -11.47 -5.73 -10.92
CA ALA A 40 -10.51 -4.68 -10.55
C ALA A 40 -11.17 -3.31 -10.48
N SER A 41 -12.01 -2.96 -11.47
CA SER A 41 -12.70 -1.67 -11.48
C SER A 41 -13.66 -1.52 -10.30
N LEU A 42 -14.44 -2.56 -9.99
CA LEU A 42 -15.38 -2.57 -8.87
C LEU A 42 -14.67 -2.49 -7.50
N LEU A 43 -13.51 -3.14 -7.34
CA LEU A 43 -12.73 -3.05 -6.11
C LEU A 43 -12.26 -1.60 -5.85
N TYR A 44 -11.70 -0.93 -6.86
CA TYR A 44 -11.24 0.45 -6.68
C TYR A 44 -12.39 1.46 -6.63
N LEU A 45 -13.47 1.27 -7.39
CA LEU A 45 -14.69 2.08 -7.23
C LEU A 45 -15.28 1.93 -5.83
N GLY A 46 -15.32 0.71 -5.28
CA GLY A 46 -15.74 0.47 -3.90
C GLY A 46 -14.89 1.25 -2.89
N GLY A 47 -13.57 1.22 -3.06
CA GLY A 47 -12.62 2.04 -2.30
C GLY A 47 -12.96 3.53 -2.35
N GLY A 48 -13.04 4.09 -3.55
CA GLY A 48 -13.28 5.51 -3.77
C GLY A 48 -14.65 5.99 -3.31
N LEU A 49 -15.72 5.26 -3.64
CA LEU A 49 -17.09 5.59 -3.25
C LEU A 49 -17.29 5.46 -1.74
N GLY A 50 -16.79 4.38 -1.14
CA GLY A 50 -16.92 4.18 0.30
C GLY A 50 -16.18 5.24 1.12
N LEU A 51 -14.98 5.65 0.69
CA LEU A 51 -14.28 6.78 1.31
C LEU A 51 -15.00 8.12 1.09
N SER A 52 -15.62 8.32 -0.07
CA SER A 52 -16.44 9.52 -0.35
C SER A 52 -17.66 9.61 0.57
N VAL A 53 -18.36 8.49 0.77
CA VAL A 53 -19.49 8.40 1.71
C VAL A 53 -19.01 8.65 3.14
N LEU A 54 -17.90 8.03 3.56
CA LEU A 54 -17.33 8.24 4.88
C LEU A 54 -17.00 9.71 5.14
N GLU A 55 -16.44 10.41 4.15
CA GLU A 55 -16.15 11.84 4.28
C GLU A 55 -17.42 12.68 4.36
N LEU A 56 -18.44 12.39 3.55
CA LEU A 56 -19.74 13.06 3.61
C LEU A 56 -20.36 12.91 5.01
N LEU A 57 -20.37 11.69 5.55
CA LEU A 57 -20.89 11.40 6.89
C LEU A 57 -20.10 12.15 7.98
N ARG A 58 -18.77 12.27 7.84
CA ARG A 58 -17.94 13.07 8.76
C ARG A 58 -18.30 14.56 8.70
N ARG A 59 -18.51 15.12 7.50
CA ARG A 59 -18.89 16.53 7.31
C ARG A 59 -20.27 16.83 7.93
N MET A 60 -21.21 15.89 7.85
CA MET A 60 -22.54 16.03 8.44
C MET A 60 -22.55 16.02 9.97
N ARG A 61 -21.54 15.42 10.63
CA ARG A 61 -21.45 15.34 12.10
C ARG A 61 -20.92 16.63 12.77
N GLY A 62 -20.74 17.70 12.00
CA GLY A 62 -20.33 19.02 12.48
C GLY A 62 -18.85 19.34 12.20
N PRO A 63 -18.46 20.63 12.28
CA PRO A 63 -17.09 21.06 12.07
C PRO A 63 -16.23 20.63 13.27
N GLY A 64 -15.62 19.44 13.20
CA GLY A 64 -14.44 19.16 14.01
C GLY A 64 -13.31 20.11 13.62
N VAL A 65 -12.44 20.46 14.57
CA VAL A 65 -11.21 21.23 14.30
C VAL A 65 -10.38 20.45 13.28
N LYS A 66 -10.50 20.82 12.01
CA LYS A 66 -9.66 20.27 10.94
C LYS A 66 -8.34 21.00 11.02
N ALA A 67 -7.31 20.34 11.52
CA ALA A 67 -5.96 20.68 11.13
C ALA A 67 -5.90 20.45 9.61
N ALA A 68 -5.74 21.52 8.83
CA ALA A 68 -5.80 21.44 7.38
C ALA A 68 -4.56 20.68 6.88
N GLU A 69 -4.73 19.43 6.44
CA GLU A 69 -3.68 18.70 5.73
C GLU A 69 -3.35 19.41 4.41
N ALA A 70 -2.12 19.26 3.92
CA ALA A 70 -1.70 19.85 2.66
C ALA A 70 -2.54 19.31 1.49
N SER A 71 -3.08 20.22 0.68
CA SER A 71 -3.93 19.85 -0.46
C SER A 71 -3.12 19.33 -1.65
N ILE A 72 -3.75 18.46 -2.43
CA ILE A 72 -3.20 17.95 -3.69
C ILE A 72 -3.35 19.03 -4.77
N GLY A 73 -2.24 19.49 -5.31
CA GLY A 73 -2.18 20.56 -6.29
C GLY A 73 -1.97 20.07 -7.73
N ARG A 74 -2.02 20.99 -8.70
CA ARG A 74 -1.79 20.68 -10.12
C ARG A 74 -0.40 20.10 -10.41
N ARG A 75 0.60 20.45 -9.59
CA ARG A 75 1.98 19.92 -9.71
C ARG A 75 2.07 18.43 -9.38
N ASP A 76 1.09 17.90 -8.64
CA ASP A 76 1.06 16.50 -8.21
C ASP A 76 0.42 15.57 -9.28
N VAL A 77 -0.22 16.14 -10.31
CA VAL A 77 -0.97 15.39 -11.34
C VAL A 77 -0.14 14.32 -12.05
N PRO A 78 1.12 14.57 -12.48
CA PRO A 78 1.92 13.52 -13.12
C PRO A 78 2.22 12.34 -12.18
N LEU A 79 2.49 12.62 -10.90
CA LEU A 79 2.71 11.57 -9.89
C LEU A 79 1.42 10.79 -9.64
N LEU A 80 0.29 11.48 -9.50
CA LEU A 80 -1.02 10.86 -9.36
C LEU A 80 -1.41 10.00 -10.56
N ALA A 81 -1.09 10.42 -11.77
CA ALA A 81 -1.34 9.63 -12.97
C ALA A 81 -0.56 8.30 -12.93
N GLY A 82 0.70 8.33 -12.50
CA GLY A 82 1.51 7.13 -12.29
C GLY A 82 0.95 6.23 -11.18
N VAL A 83 0.53 6.81 -10.05
CA VAL A 83 -0.12 6.10 -8.94
C VAL A 83 -1.43 5.43 -9.37
N ILE A 84 -2.24 6.11 -10.17
CA ILE A 84 -3.48 5.56 -10.74
C ILE A 84 -3.16 4.43 -11.71
N LEU A 85 -2.24 4.64 -12.66
CA LEU A 85 -1.92 3.66 -13.70
C LEU A 85 -1.26 2.40 -13.13
N CYS A 86 -0.17 2.56 -12.40
CA CYS A 86 0.59 1.43 -11.85
C CYS A 86 -0.17 0.79 -10.70
N GLY A 87 -0.53 1.60 -9.70
CA GLY A 87 -1.12 1.10 -8.47
C GLY A 87 -2.58 0.72 -8.59
N GLY A 88 -3.36 1.59 -9.23
CA GLY A 88 -4.82 1.46 -9.29
C GLY A 88 -5.36 0.64 -10.46
N ILE A 89 -4.61 0.50 -11.55
CA ILE A 89 -5.06 -0.20 -12.76
C ILE A 89 -4.22 -1.46 -12.99
N LEU A 90 -2.92 -1.33 -13.23
CA LEU A 90 -2.06 -2.47 -13.57
C LEU A 90 -1.95 -3.47 -12.43
N GLY A 91 -1.68 -3.00 -11.20
CA GLY A 91 -1.60 -3.81 -9.99
C GLY A 91 -2.78 -4.78 -9.81
N PRO A 92 -4.02 -4.30 -9.60
CA PRO A 92 -5.17 -5.18 -9.38
C PRO A 92 -5.54 -6.03 -10.59
N VAL A 93 -5.39 -5.53 -11.83
CA VAL A 93 -5.70 -6.33 -13.03
C VAL A 93 -4.74 -7.52 -13.13
N LEU A 94 -3.44 -7.27 -12.96
CA LEU A 94 -2.41 -8.33 -12.98
C LEU A 94 -2.58 -9.29 -11.79
N MET A 95 -2.90 -8.78 -10.60
CA MET A 95 -3.18 -9.62 -9.43
C MET A 95 -4.34 -10.57 -9.73
N LEU A 96 -5.45 -10.08 -10.27
CA LEU A 96 -6.62 -10.89 -10.58
C LEU A 96 -6.37 -11.88 -11.71
N LEU A 97 -5.59 -11.52 -12.72
CA LEU A 97 -5.14 -12.44 -13.77
C LEU A 97 -4.30 -13.58 -13.20
N GLY A 98 -3.41 -13.28 -12.26
CA GLY A 98 -2.61 -14.30 -11.58
C GLY A 98 -3.45 -15.17 -10.63
N LEU A 99 -4.40 -14.57 -9.92
CA LEU A 99 -5.30 -15.24 -9.00
C LEU A 99 -6.26 -16.23 -9.69
N GLN A 100 -6.61 -16.00 -10.97
CA GLN A 100 -7.34 -16.97 -11.78
C GLN A 100 -6.53 -18.25 -12.05
N ARG A 101 -5.21 -18.13 -12.06
CA ARG A 101 -4.27 -19.19 -12.49
C ARG A 101 -3.59 -19.92 -11.35
N MET A 102 -3.68 -19.39 -10.13
CA MET A 102 -3.02 -19.92 -8.94
C MET A 102 -4.00 -20.12 -7.80
N SER A 103 -3.71 -21.03 -6.86
CA SER A 103 -4.44 -21.14 -5.59
C SER A 103 -4.38 -19.83 -4.79
N GLY A 104 -5.39 -19.54 -3.98
CA GLY A 104 -5.44 -18.39 -3.07
C GLY A 104 -4.28 -18.36 -2.09
N VAL A 105 -3.87 -19.51 -1.52
CA VAL A 105 -2.71 -19.64 -0.64
C VAL A 105 -1.44 -19.15 -1.35
N ALA A 106 -1.08 -19.77 -2.48
CA ALA A 106 0.13 -19.42 -3.23
C ALA A 106 0.08 -17.98 -3.75
N ALA A 107 -1.07 -17.53 -4.28
CA ALA A 107 -1.23 -16.17 -4.78
C ALA A 107 -1.05 -15.13 -3.68
N SER A 108 -1.63 -15.36 -2.50
CA SER A 108 -1.48 -14.46 -1.35
C SER A 108 -0.02 -14.42 -0.89
N LEU A 109 0.66 -15.56 -0.77
CA LEU A 109 2.07 -15.59 -0.38
C LEU A 109 2.97 -14.87 -1.39
N LEU A 110 2.71 -15.00 -2.70
CA LEU A 110 3.47 -14.30 -3.74
C LEU A 110 3.37 -12.77 -3.64
N LEU A 111 2.34 -12.22 -2.99
CA LEU A 111 2.25 -10.78 -2.74
C LEU A 111 3.36 -10.26 -1.81
N ASN A 112 4.07 -11.15 -1.09
CA ASN A 112 5.29 -10.76 -0.36
C ASN A 112 6.40 -10.24 -1.28
N LEU A 113 6.34 -10.46 -2.60
CA LEU A 113 7.31 -9.95 -3.57
C LEU A 113 7.32 -8.41 -3.68
N GLU A 114 6.24 -7.74 -3.26
CA GLU A 114 6.13 -6.29 -3.31
C GLU A 114 7.24 -5.59 -2.52
N GLY A 115 7.55 -6.07 -1.31
CA GLY A 115 8.61 -5.51 -0.47
C GLY A 115 9.99 -5.54 -1.16
N PRO A 116 10.50 -6.72 -1.57
CA PRO A 116 11.72 -6.82 -2.36
C PRO A 116 11.72 -5.97 -3.62
N PHE A 117 10.63 -5.93 -4.40
CA PHE A 117 10.58 -5.09 -5.60
C PHE A 117 10.59 -3.60 -5.29
N THR A 118 9.96 -3.18 -4.20
CA THR A 118 9.99 -1.78 -3.73
C THR A 118 11.41 -1.36 -3.40
N ILE A 119 12.16 -2.22 -2.70
CA ILE A 119 13.57 -1.99 -2.36
C ILE A 119 14.43 -1.98 -3.62
N LEU A 120 14.36 -3.02 -4.45
CA LEU A 120 15.18 -3.13 -5.67
C LEU A 120 14.95 -1.95 -6.62
N LEU A 121 13.71 -1.48 -6.74
CA LEU A 121 13.38 -0.28 -7.50
C LEU A 121 14.03 0.97 -6.89
N ALA A 122 14.01 1.10 -5.56
CA ALA A 122 14.66 2.21 -4.89
C ALA A 122 16.17 2.23 -5.12
N LEU A 123 16.84 1.07 -5.04
CA LEU A 123 18.27 0.94 -5.35
C LEU A 123 18.57 1.36 -6.80
N TRP A 124 17.76 0.89 -7.75
CA TRP A 124 18.01 1.13 -9.17
C TRP A 124 17.73 2.58 -9.59
N VAL A 125 16.64 3.17 -9.08
CA VAL A 125 16.21 4.53 -9.47
C VAL A 125 16.92 5.61 -8.65
N PHE A 126 17.16 5.37 -7.36
CA PHE A 126 17.71 6.38 -6.45
C PHE A 126 19.17 6.15 -6.08
N GLY A 127 19.76 5.02 -6.49
CA GLY A 127 21.16 4.71 -6.18
C GLY A 127 21.39 4.44 -4.69
N GLU A 128 20.35 3.99 -3.98
CA GLU A 128 20.46 3.61 -2.57
C GLU A 128 21.33 2.37 -2.40
N HIS A 129 21.88 2.19 -1.20
CA HIS A 129 22.68 1.02 -0.85
C HIS A 129 21.86 0.07 0.00
N LEU A 130 21.79 -1.20 -0.42
CA LEU A 130 21.15 -2.25 0.36
C LEU A 130 22.16 -2.86 1.33
N GLY A 131 21.81 -2.88 2.61
CA GLY A 131 22.57 -3.62 3.60
C GLY A 131 22.59 -5.11 3.31
N ARG A 132 23.55 -5.83 3.90
CA ARG A 132 23.63 -7.30 3.81
C ARG A 132 22.33 -7.96 4.30
N SER A 133 21.71 -7.40 5.34
CA SER A 133 20.46 -7.89 5.90
C SER A 133 19.30 -7.75 4.93
N GLY A 134 19.14 -6.59 4.27
CA GLY A 134 18.13 -6.38 3.23
C GLY A 134 18.33 -7.28 2.01
N ALA A 135 19.57 -7.51 1.59
CA ALA A 135 19.87 -8.43 0.48
C ALA A 135 19.50 -9.87 0.83
N LEU A 136 19.81 -10.33 2.05
CA LEU A 136 19.40 -11.64 2.56
C LEU A 136 17.88 -11.74 2.67
N ALA A 137 17.21 -10.69 3.16
CA ALA A 137 15.75 -10.63 3.26
C ALA A 137 15.08 -10.81 1.90
N ALA A 138 15.52 -10.04 0.90
CA ALA A 138 15.05 -10.17 -0.47
C ALA A 138 15.32 -11.58 -1.01
N GLY A 139 16.51 -12.13 -0.78
CA GLY A 139 16.86 -13.51 -1.17
C GLY A 139 15.91 -14.56 -0.60
N PHE A 140 15.57 -14.47 0.69
CA PHE A 140 14.62 -15.39 1.33
C PHE A 140 13.20 -15.30 0.74
N ILE A 141 12.70 -14.09 0.49
CA ILE A 141 11.37 -13.90 -0.11
C ILE A 141 11.36 -14.43 -1.55
N MET A 142 12.39 -14.13 -2.35
CA MET A 142 12.53 -14.62 -3.72
C MET A 142 12.66 -16.15 -3.77
N ALA A 143 13.40 -16.75 -2.83
CA ALA A 143 13.50 -18.20 -2.71
C ALA A 143 12.14 -18.84 -2.38
N GLY A 144 11.37 -18.24 -1.47
CA GLY A 144 10.00 -18.68 -1.19
C GLY A 144 9.10 -18.61 -2.43
N ALA A 145 9.21 -17.54 -3.23
CA ALA A 145 8.47 -17.41 -4.47
C ALA A 145 8.87 -18.48 -5.51
N ALA A 146 10.17 -18.78 -5.62
CA ALA A 146 10.67 -19.85 -6.48
C ALA A 146 10.10 -21.22 -6.04
N VAL A 147 10.08 -21.50 -4.74
CA VAL A 147 9.49 -22.75 -4.19
C VAL A 147 8.02 -22.90 -4.58
N LEU A 148 7.23 -21.81 -4.54
CA LEU A 148 5.84 -21.83 -5.01
C LEU A 148 5.73 -22.13 -6.52
N GLY A 149 6.73 -21.74 -7.30
CA GLY A 149 6.77 -21.98 -8.75
C GLY A 149 7.15 -23.39 -9.17
N PHE A 150 7.84 -24.13 -8.31
CA PHE A 150 8.14 -25.55 -8.54
C PHE A 150 6.96 -26.48 -8.21
N GLN A 151 5.80 -25.97 -7.82
CA GLN A 151 4.64 -26.82 -7.54
C GLN A 151 3.99 -27.34 -8.82
N GLU A 152 3.97 -28.65 -9.02
CA GLU A 152 3.25 -29.29 -10.12
C GLU A 152 1.74 -29.46 -9.82
N GLY A 153 0.88 -29.24 -10.84
CA GLY A 153 -0.57 -29.53 -10.84
C GLY A 153 -1.40 -28.65 -11.81
N GLU A 154 -2.66 -29.02 -12.11
CA GLU A 154 -3.50 -28.37 -13.15
C GLU A 154 -3.75 -26.85 -12.99
N LEU A 155 -3.57 -26.29 -11.78
CA LEU A 155 -3.71 -24.85 -11.46
C LEU A 155 -2.50 -24.35 -10.63
N ARG A 156 -1.35 -25.03 -10.76
CA ARG A 156 -0.19 -24.90 -9.86
C ARG A 156 1.09 -24.96 -10.68
N GLY A 157 1.99 -24.00 -10.46
CA GLY A 157 3.16 -23.83 -11.33
C GLY A 157 2.81 -23.17 -12.68
N ASP A 158 1.67 -22.47 -12.78
CA ASP A 158 1.38 -21.63 -13.95
C ASP A 158 2.30 -20.41 -13.92
N LEU A 159 3.39 -20.50 -14.68
CA LEU A 159 4.37 -19.44 -14.85
C LEU A 159 3.70 -18.12 -15.22
N MET A 160 2.64 -18.13 -16.02
CA MET A 160 1.92 -16.91 -16.39
C MET A 160 1.17 -16.32 -15.20
N GLY A 161 0.61 -17.16 -14.32
CA GLY A 161 -0.02 -16.74 -13.08
C GLY A 161 0.98 -16.09 -12.11
N MET A 162 2.16 -16.69 -11.97
CA MET A 162 3.25 -16.16 -11.16
C MET A 162 3.81 -14.85 -11.70
N LEU A 163 4.06 -14.78 -13.01
CA LEU A 163 4.53 -13.56 -13.67
C LEU A 163 3.50 -12.45 -13.56
N ALA A 164 2.20 -12.74 -13.63
CA ALA A 164 1.16 -11.76 -13.40
C ALA A 164 1.17 -11.23 -11.96
N LEU A 165 1.28 -12.10 -10.94
CA LEU A 165 1.39 -11.66 -9.53
C LEU A 165 2.68 -10.88 -9.25
N ALA A 166 3.81 -11.32 -9.80
CA ALA A 166 5.07 -10.58 -9.73
C ALA A 166 4.96 -9.21 -10.41
N GLY A 167 4.30 -9.15 -11.58
CA GLY A 167 3.99 -7.90 -12.27
C GLY A 167 3.08 -6.98 -11.47
N ALA A 168 2.10 -7.53 -10.74
CA ALA A 168 1.26 -6.78 -9.82
C ALA A 168 2.09 -6.17 -8.68
N CYS A 169 2.94 -6.97 -8.06
CA CYS A 169 3.86 -6.53 -7.00
C CYS A 169 4.83 -5.45 -7.50
N LEU A 170 5.33 -5.57 -8.74
CA LEU A 170 6.19 -4.56 -9.35
C LEU A 170 5.42 -3.26 -9.61
N ALA A 171 4.19 -3.35 -10.09
CA ALA A 171 3.33 -2.19 -10.31
C ALA A 171 3.02 -1.46 -8.99
N TRP A 172 2.75 -2.20 -7.91
CA TRP A 172 2.59 -1.64 -6.57
C TRP A 172 3.89 -1.09 -6.00
N ALA A 173 5.04 -1.72 -6.26
CA ALA A 173 6.34 -1.17 -5.89
C ALA A 173 6.60 0.20 -6.53
N VAL A 174 6.25 0.38 -7.80
CA VAL A 174 6.32 1.69 -8.48
C VAL A 174 5.35 2.68 -7.84
N ASP A 175 4.11 2.28 -7.62
CA ASP A 175 3.07 3.08 -6.96
C ASP A 175 3.47 3.55 -5.56
N ASN A 176 4.03 2.67 -4.73
CA ASN A 176 4.52 3.01 -3.40
C ASN A 176 5.63 4.06 -3.47
N ASN A 177 6.60 3.89 -4.36
CA ASN A 177 7.69 4.85 -4.57
C ASN A 177 7.20 6.22 -5.09
N LEU A 178 6.12 6.25 -5.88
CA LEU A 178 5.47 7.49 -6.32
C LEU A 178 4.65 8.12 -5.19
N THR A 179 3.88 7.32 -4.46
CA THR A 179 3.03 7.73 -3.33
C THR A 179 3.86 8.30 -2.18
N GLN A 180 5.06 7.77 -1.93
CA GLN A 180 6.01 8.34 -0.97
C GLN A 180 6.35 9.81 -1.26
N ARG A 181 6.37 10.23 -2.53
CA ARG A 181 6.58 11.64 -2.92
C ARG A 181 5.37 12.54 -2.65
N LEU A 182 4.25 11.95 -2.28
CA LEU A 182 3.01 12.62 -1.93
C LEU A 182 2.65 12.42 -0.45
N SER A 183 3.55 11.85 0.36
CA SER A 183 3.32 11.50 1.78
C SER A 183 2.95 12.68 2.68
N LEU A 184 3.36 13.89 2.29
CA LEU A 184 3.03 15.15 2.96
C LEU A 184 1.60 15.65 2.68
N LYS A 185 0.93 15.09 1.67
CA LYS A 185 -0.45 15.44 1.29
C LYS A 185 -1.48 14.69 2.13
N ASP A 186 -2.73 15.16 2.07
CA ASP A 186 -3.86 14.46 2.71
C ASP A 186 -3.98 13.00 2.21
N PRO A 187 -3.74 12.00 3.08
CA PRO A 187 -3.76 10.59 2.69
C PRO A 187 -5.17 10.13 2.30
N LEU A 188 -6.22 10.67 2.92
CA LEU A 188 -7.59 10.32 2.58
C LEU A 188 -7.94 10.82 1.17
N ALA A 189 -7.55 12.04 0.83
CA ALA A 189 -7.76 12.61 -0.49
C ALA A 189 -6.98 11.83 -1.56
N LEU A 190 -5.72 11.48 -1.28
CA LEU A 190 -4.87 10.72 -2.20
C LEU A 190 -5.48 9.36 -2.52
N VAL A 191 -5.81 8.56 -1.50
CA VAL A 191 -6.39 7.22 -1.68
C VAL A 191 -7.72 7.31 -2.41
N ARG A 192 -8.58 8.28 -2.09
CA ARG A 192 -9.86 8.46 -2.77
C ARG A 192 -9.69 8.82 -4.24
N ILE A 193 -8.81 9.77 -4.57
CA ILE A 193 -8.55 10.18 -5.97
C ILE A 193 -7.98 9.00 -6.76
N LYS A 194 -6.99 8.31 -6.20
CA LYS A 194 -6.43 7.09 -6.77
C LYS A 194 -7.54 6.09 -7.08
N ALA A 195 -8.42 5.83 -6.12
CA ALA A 195 -9.43 4.79 -6.22
C ALA A 195 -10.60 5.12 -7.14
N LEU A 196 -11.11 6.36 -7.11
CA LEU A 196 -12.11 6.80 -8.07
C LEU A 196 -11.53 6.87 -9.49
N GLY A 197 -10.30 7.40 -9.63
CA GLY A 197 -9.64 7.55 -10.92
C GLY A 197 -9.40 6.19 -11.58
N SER A 198 -8.76 5.25 -10.87
CA SER A 198 -8.50 3.93 -11.42
C SER A 198 -9.78 3.14 -11.65
N GLY A 199 -10.67 3.09 -10.67
CA GLY A 199 -11.95 2.38 -10.78
C GLY A 199 -12.78 2.86 -11.98
N THR A 200 -12.85 4.17 -12.20
CA THR A 200 -13.57 4.74 -13.35
C THR A 200 -12.89 4.42 -14.67
N CYS A 201 -11.57 4.64 -14.78
CA CYS A 201 -10.82 4.35 -16.00
C CYS A 201 -10.92 2.87 -16.39
N THR A 202 -10.75 1.97 -15.42
CA THR A 202 -10.85 0.52 -15.66
C THR A 202 -12.27 0.09 -15.98
N LEU A 203 -13.30 0.70 -15.38
CA LEU A 203 -14.69 0.42 -15.72
C LEU A 203 -15.03 0.84 -17.15
N VAL A 204 -14.59 2.03 -17.57
CA VAL A 204 -14.76 2.52 -18.95
C VAL A 204 -14.07 1.57 -19.92
N LEU A 205 -12.84 1.15 -19.62
CA LEU A 205 -12.13 0.17 -20.45
C LEU A 205 -12.87 -1.18 -20.51
N ALA A 206 -13.38 -1.67 -19.37
CA ALA A 206 -14.14 -2.91 -19.33
C ALA A 206 -15.42 -2.84 -20.18
N TRP A 207 -16.12 -1.70 -20.12
CA TRP A 207 -17.30 -1.46 -20.93
C TRP A 207 -17.00 -1.37 -22.43
N MET A 208 -15.93 -0.66 -22.80
CA MET A 208 -15.47 -0.56 -24.20
C MET A 208 -15.09 -1.92 -24.80
N LEU A 209 -14.56 -2.83 -23.97
CA LEU A 209 -14.22 -4.20 -24.37
C LEU A 209 -15.42 -5.16 -24.31
N GLY A 210 -16.62 -4.67 -23.99
CA GLY A 210 -17.85 -5.47 -23.98
C GLY A 210 -17.96 -6.47 -22.84
N HIS A 211 -17.25 -6.25 -21.72
CA HIS A 211 -17.39 -7.12 -20.55
C HIS A 211 -18.78 -6.95 -19.89
N PRO A 212 -19.51 -8.05 -19.62
CA PRO A 212 -20.83 -7.97 -19.02
C PRO A 212 -20.75 -7.60 -17.54
N LEU A 213 -21.70 -6.81 -17.05
CA LEU A 213 -21.84 -6.55 -15.61
C LEU A 213 -22.13 -7.85 -14.86
N PRO A 214 -21.49 -8.09 -13.70
CA PRO A 214 -21.77 -9.27 -12.91
C PRO A 214 -23.12 -9.11 -12.20
N GLY A 215 -23.65 -10.22 -11.67
CA GLY A 215 -24.89 -10.18 -10.88
C GLY A 215 -24.76 -9.26 -9.65
N ALA A 216 -25.90 -8.74 -9.16
CA ALA A 216 -25.97 -7.75 -8.08
C ALA A 216 -25.21 -8.17 -6.80
N ALA A 217 -25.21 -9.47 -6.47
CA ALA A 217 -24.47 -9.99 -5.32
C ALA A 217 -22.95 -9.83 -5.47
N VAL A 218 -22.41 -10.14 -6.65
CA VAL A 218 -20.96 -10.00 -6.95
C VAL A 218 -20.59 -8.52 -7.03
N LEU A 219 -21.44 -7.69 -7.63
CA LEU A 219 -21.26 -6.24 -7.68
C LEU A 219 -21.19 -5.65 -6.26
N GLY A 220 -22.16 -5.95 -5.41
CA GLY A 220 -22.19 -5.48 -4.02
C GLY A 220 -21.01 -6.02 -3.21
N GLY A 221 -20.69 -7.30 -3.35
CA GLY A 221 -19.54 -7.94 -2.68
C GLY A 221 -18.21 -7.30 -3.09
N ALA A 222 -18.01 -7.02 -4.38
CA ALA A 222 -16.82 -6.36 -4.89
C ALA A 222 -16.69 -4.92 -4.38
N LEU A 223 -17.79 -4.15 -4.34
CA LEU A 223 -17.77 -2.78 -3.80
C LEU A 223 -17.45 -2.75 -2.30
N VAL A 224 -18.03 -3.67 -1.51
CA VAL A 224 -17.75 -3.78 -0.07
C VAL A 224 -16.31 -4.21 0.18
N LEU A 225 -15.84 -5.24 -0.54
CA LEU A 225 -14.45 -5.69 -0.47
C LEU A 225 -13.49 -4.57 -0.88
N GLY A 226 -13.86 -3.83 -1.93
CA GLY A 226 -13.18 -2.66 -2.44
C GLY A 226 -13.02 -1.56 -1.38
N PHE A 227 -14.13 -1.19 -0.74
CA PHE A 227 -14.12 -0.24 0.37
C PHE A 227 -13.21 -0.70 1.51
N ALA A 228 -13.31 -1.96 1.92
CA ALA A 228 -12.52 -2.51 3.02
C ALA A 228 -11.01 -2.57 2.70
N SER A 229 -10.64 -3.12 1.54
CA SER A 229 -9.27 -3.51 1.22
C SER A 229 -8.49 -2.46 0.45
N TYR A 230 -9.14 -1.70 -0.43
CA TYR A 230 -8.49 -0.69 -1.30
C TYR A 230 -8.84 0.74 -0.90
N GLY A 231 -9.73 0.93 0.07
CA GLY A 231 -10.06 2.24 0.66
C GLY A 231 -9.61 2.32 2.12
N LEU A 232 -10.34 1.65 3.00
CA LEU A 232 -10.16 1.72 4.45
C LEU A 232 -8.79 1.20 4.88
N SER A 233 -8.36 0.03 4.40
CA SER A 233 -7.03 -0.53 4.72
C SER A 233 -5.90 0.47 4.46
N ILE A 234 -5.82 1.04 3.25
CA ILE A 234 -4.76 1.99 2.87
C ILE A 234 -4.81 3.27 3.72
N VAL A 235 -6.02 3.73 4.10
CA VAL A 235 -6.15 4.89 4.99
C VAL A 235 -5.69 4.56 6.42
N LEU A 236 -6.04 3.38 6.94
CA LEU A 236 -5.57 2.92 8.25
C LEU A 236 -4.05 2.76 8.26
N ASP A 237 -3.49 2.27 7.16
CA ASP A 237 -2.07 2.11 6.93
C ASP A 237 -1.34 3.46 6.99
N ALA A 238 -1.81 4.46 6.24
CA ALA A 238 -1.27 5.81 6.26
C ALA A 238 -1.31 6.46 7.66
N TYR A 239 -2.35 6.17 8.47
CA TYR A 239 -2.41 6.63 9.85
C TYR A 239 -1.49 5.84 10.79
N ALA A 240 -1.33 4.52 10.58
CA ALA A 240 -0.39 3.69 11.32
C ALA A 240 1.05 4.14 11.09
N LEU A 241 1.39 4.45 9.83
CA LEU A 241 2.68 5.00 9.39
C LEU A 241 3.03 6.26 10.18
N ARG A 242 2.09 7.19 10.30
CA ARG A 242 2.27 8.44 11.05
C ARG A 242 2.47 8.24 12.56
N LEU A 243 1.90 7.18 13.14
CA LEU A 243 2.00 6.90 14.59
C LEU A 243 3.21 6.04 14.96
N LEU A 244 3.67 5.18 14.05
CA LEU A 244 4.69 4.17 14.34
C LEU A 244 6.04 4.46 13.67
N GLY A 245 6.04 5.23 12.58
CA GLY A 245 7.14 5.34 11.63
C GLY A 245 7.14 4.19 10.61
N ALA A 246 7.76 4.44 9.45
CA ALA A 246 7.72 3.56 8.29
C ALA A 246 8.21 2.14 8.53
N ALA A 247 9.34 1.97 9.23
CA ALA A 247 9.88 0.62 9.47
C ALA A 247 8.92 -0.26 10.29
N ARG A 248 8.21 0.32 11.27
CA ARG A 248 7.28 -0.44 12.13
C ARG A 248 5.93 -0.65 11.48
N GLU A 249 5.41 0.33 10.76
CA GLU A 249 4.18 0.15 10.00
C GLU A 249 4.39 -0.93 8.93
N ALA A 250 5.46 -0.85 8.13
CA ALA A 250 5.78 -1.86 7.13
C ALA A 250 5.88 -3.28 7.72
N ALA A 251 6.31 -3.41 8.98
CA ALA A 251 6.27 -4.68 9.73
C ALA A 251 4.86 -5.24 9.90
N TYR A 252 3.93 -4.38 10.30
CA TYR A 252 2.55 -4.76 10.47
C TYR A 252 1.90 -5.06 9.13
N PHE A 253 2.10 -4.20 8.12
CA PHE A 253 1.49 -4.39 6.81
C PHE A 253 2.04 -5.61 6.05
N ALA A 254 3.33 -5.96 6.21
CA ALA A 254 3.92 -7.18 5.67
C ALA A 254 3.28 -8.48 6.19
N THR A 255 2.42 -8.43 7.20
CA THR A 255 1.63 -9.59 7.62
C THR A 255 0.45 -9.90 6.69
N ALA A 256 0.02 -8.94 5.86
CA ALA A 256 -1.17 -9.06 5.01
C ALA A 256 -1.14 -10.27 4.05
N PRO A 257 -0.05 -10.54 3.30
CA PRO A 257 0.06 -11.74 2.47
C PRO A 257 -0.18 -13.06 3.23
N PHE A 258 0.31 -13.14 4.46
CA PHE A 258 0.14 -14.31 5.32
C PHE A 258 -1.30 -14.44 5.82
N VAL A 259 -1.95 -13.32 6.15
CA VAL A 259 -3.40 -13.33 6.47
C VAL A 259 -4.20 -13.86 5.29
N GLY A 260 -3.91 -13.40 4.06
CA GLY A 260 -4.57 -13.89 2.86
C GLY A 260 -4.39 -15.39 2.65
N ALA A 261 -3.17 -15.89 2.86
CA ALA A 261 -2.87 -17.31 2.78
C ALA A 261 -3.64 -18.13 3.83
N LEU A 262 -3.70 -17.67 5.08
CA LEU A 262 -4.44 -18.33 6.15
C LEU A 262 -5.95 -18.32 5.91
N VAL A 263 -6.50 -17.21 5.42
CA VAL A 263 -7.93 -17.07 5.11
C VAL A 263 -8.34 -17.90 3.89
N SER A 264 -7.43 -18.10 2.93
CA SER A 264 -7.68 -18.94 1.75
C SER A 264 -8.05 -20.38 2.13
N VAL A 265 -7.51 -20.93 3.21
CA VAL A 265 -7.77 -22.32 3.65
C VAL A 265 -9.25 -22.55 3.97
N PRO A 266 -9.87 -21.88 4.96
CA PRO A 266 -11.28 -22.08 5.27
C PRO A 266 -12.20 -21.47 4.21
N LEU A 267 -11.83 -20.36 3.58
CA LEU A 267 -12.73 -19.63 2.67
C LEU A 267 -12.86 -20.30 1.30
N LEU A 268 -11.76 -20.86 0.78
CA LEU A 268 -11.72 -21.48 -0.54
C LEU A 268 -11.68 -23.02 -0.47
N GLY A 269 -11.63 -23.59 0.73
CA GLY A 269 -11.46 -25.03 0.93
C GLY A 269 -10.09 -25.54 0.48
N GLU A 270 -9.08 -24.67 0.43
CA GLU A 270 -7.72 -25.03 0.01
C GLU A 270 -6.98 -25.79 1.12
N ARG A 271 -6.06 -26.67 0.74
CA ARG A 271 -5.21 -27.42 1.68
C ARG A 271 -3.78 -26.89 1.63
N LEU A 272 -3.20 -26.63 2.80
CA LEU A 272 -1.79 -26.25 2.91
C LEU A 272 -0.90 -27.46 2.59
N ARG A 273 -0.08 -27.34 1.55
CA ARG A 273 0.93 -28.33 1.19
C ARG A 273 2.21 -28.06 1.94
N ALA A 274 3.09 -29.07 2.02
CA ALA A 274 4.42 -28.92 2.61
C ALA A 274 5.22 -27.78 1.93
N LEU A 275 5.13 -27.65 0.61
CA LEU A 275 5.80 -26.58 -0.13
C LEU A 275 5.23 -25.19 0.16
N ASP A 276 3.92 -25.05 0.45
CA ASP A 276 3.34 -23.77 0.87
C ASP A 276 3.88 -23.35 2.24
N LEU A 277 4.06 -24.32 3.15
CA LEU A 277 4.64 -24.07 4.47
C LEU A 277 6.13 -23.71 4.38
N VAL A 278 6.88 -24.39 3.51
CA VAL A 278 8.30 -24.05 3.25
C VAL A 278 8.41 -22.64 2.64
N ALA A 279 7.62 -22.34 1.62
CA ALA A 279 7.61 -21.02 1.00
C ALA A 279 7.19 -19.92 1.99
N GLY A 280 6.11 -20.15 2.74
CA GLY A 280 5.65 -19.24 3.79
C GLY A 280 6.70 -19.03 4.88
N GLY A 281 7.40 -20.08 5.30
CA GLY A 281 8.51 -19.99 6.27
C GLY A 281 9.70 -19.19 5.75
N LEU A 282 10.09 -19.40 4.49
CA LEU A 282 11.15 -18.61 3.84
C LEU A 282 10.76 -17.14 3.73
N MET A 283 9.56 -16.85 3.24
CA MET A 283 9.05 -15.48 3.12
C MET A 283 8.92 -14.79 4.48
N ALA A 284 8.40 -15.48 5.49
CA ALA A 284 8.31 -14.95 6.85
C ALA A 284 9.70 -14.65 7.43
N THR A 285 10.69 -15.51 7.17
CA THR A 285 12.09 -15.27 7.57
C THR A 285 12.64 -14.02 6.88
N GLY A 286 12.42 -13.87 5.58
CA GLY A 286 12.85 -12.70 4.83
C GLY A 286 12.20 -11.41 5.32
N VAL A 287 10.88 -11.41 5.54
CA VAL A 287 10.17 -10.29 6.18
C VAL A 287 10.79 -9.97 7.53
N MET A 288 10.98 -10.96 8.42
CA MET A 288 11.58 -10.73 9.73
C MET A 288 13.01 -10.16 9.68
N LEU A 289 13.80 -10.51 8.67
CA LEU A 289 15.12 -9.92 8.43
C LEU A 289 15.02 -8.47 7.98
N LEU A 290 14.10 -8.17 7.06
CA LEU A 290 13.87 -6.81 6.57
C LEU A 290 13.48 -5.87 7.71
N LEU A 291 12.67 -6.35 8.64
CA LEU A 291 12.22 -5.57 9.80
C LEU A 291 13.30 -5.34 10.85
N ARG A 292 14.39 -6.10 10.81
CA ARG A 292 15.55 -5.93 11.70
C ARG A 292 16.59 -4.97 11.12
N GLU A 293 16.47 -4.62 9.84
CA GLU A 293 17.37 -3.68 9.20
C GLU A 293 17.17 -2.27 9.79
N ARG A 294 18.27 -1.63 10.17
CA ARG A 294 18.28 -0.27 10.72
C ARG A 294 18.91 0.64 9.67
N HIS A 295 18.10 1.41 8.96
CA HIS A 295 18.59 2.56 8.21
C HIS A 295 18.59 3.77 9.14
N GLY A 296 19.73 4.01 9.79
CA GLY A 296 19.99 5.18 10.62
C GLY A 296 21.44 5.57 10.43
N HIS A 297 21.65 6.81 10.01
CA HIS A 297 22.95 7.42 9.85
C HIS A 297 22.79 8.93 9.94
N GLU A 298 23.89 9.60 10.24
CA GLU A 298 23.95 11.05 10.21
C GLU A 298 23.67 11.55 8.78
N HIS A 299 22.68 12.42 8.64
CA HIS A 299 22.28 12.96 7.36
C HIS A 299 21.87 14.43 7.50
N THR A 300 22.05 15.18 6.41
CA THR A 300 21.70 16.60 6.34
C THR A 300 20.43 16.78 5.53
N HIS A 301 19.39 17.35 6.14
CA HIS A 301 18.25 17.85 5.39
C HIS A 301 18.66 19.12 4.65
N ALA A 302 18.63 19.09 3.31
CA ALA A 302 18.85 20.29 2.51
C ALA A 302 17.67 21.27 2.65
N THR A 303 17.90 22.55 2.37
CA THR A 303 16.83 23.55 2.32
C THR A 303 15.75 23.10 1.33
N LEU A 304 14.57 22.77 1.84
CA LEU A 304 13.43 22.33 1.04
C LEU A 304 12.22 23.19 1.39
N GLU A 305 11.57 23.74 0.36
CA GLU A 305 10.25 24.36 0.52
C GLU A 305 9.21 23.24 0.44
N HIS A 306 8.44 23.07 1.51
CA HIS A 306 7.39 22.07 1.53
C HIS A 306 6.19 22.54 2.36
N GLU A 307 5.13 21.77 2.28
CA GLU A 307 3.90 22.00 3.03
C GLU A 307 3.42 20.66 3.57
N HIS A 308 3.28 20.56 4.88
CA HIS A 308 2.67 19.43 5.57
C HIS A 308 2.16 19.87 6.94
N LEU A 309 1.30 19.06 7.55
CA LEU A 309 0.84 19.28 8.90
C LEU A 309 2.00 19.12 9.89
N HIS A 310 2.23 20.11 10.75
CA HIS A 310 3.29 20.10 11.74
C HIS A 310 2.89 20.86 13.02
N VAL A 311 3.73 20.71 14.04
CA VAL A 311 3.80 21.52 15.26
C VAL A 311 5.19 22.13 15.32
N HIS A 312 5.40 23.25 16.03
CA HIS A 312 6.73 23.79 16.14
C HIS A 312 7.62 22.88 17.01
N ASP A 313 8.62 22.27 16.39
CA ASP A 313 9.66 21.46 17.04
C ASP A 313 11.05 21.96 16.60
N ALA A 314 12.10 21.14 16.78
CA ALA A 314 13.45 21.50 16.36
C ALA A 314 13.56 21.74 14.84
N HIS A 315 12.73 21.09 14.04
CA HIS A 315 12.69 21.27 12.59
C HIS A 315 11.81 22.46 12.22
N HIS A 316 10.62 22.58 12.80
CA HIS A 316 9.59 23.52 12.36
C HIS A 316 9.66 24.86 13.10
N GLN A 317 10.79 25.56 12.92
CA GLN A 317 10.99 26.93 13.42
C GLN A 317 10.80 27.94 12.28
N HIS A 318 9.56 28.39 12.04
CA HIS A 318 9.27 29.40 11.02
C HIS A 318 8.15 30.36 11.42
N PRO A 319 8.15 31.59 10.87
CA PRO A 319 7.07 32.55 11.10
C PRO A 319 5.79 32.16 10.35
N HIS A 320 4.64 32.59 10.88
CA HIS A 320 3.34 32.39 10.25
C HIS A 320 3.01 33.54 9.29
N PRO A 321 2.44 33.28 8.10
CA PRO A 321 1.97 34.33 7.21
C PRO A 321 0.88 35.19 7.88
N PRO A 322 0.78 36.49 7.55
CA PRO A 322 -0.26 37.36 8.10
C PRO A 322 -1.67 36.80 7.86
N GLY A 323 -2.48 36.68 8.91
CA GLY A 323 -3.86 36.17 8.85
C GLY A 323 -4.01 34.67 9.07
N MET A 324 -2.93 33.92 9.30
CA MET A 324 -2.99 32.50 9.67
C MET A 324 -3.03 32.33 11.20
N PRO A 325 -3.94 31.51 11.76
CA PRO A 325 -3.99 31.27 13.20
C PRO A 325 -2.73 30.54 13.69
N ALA A 326 -2.11 31.03 14.76
CA ALA A 326 -0.98 30.37 15.44
C ALA A 326 -1.37 29.09 16.22
N ALA A 327 -2.53 28.52 15.91
CA ALA A 327 -3.00 27.30 16.55
C ALA A 327 -2.24 26.09 16.00
N GLU A 328 -1.79 25.21 16.88
CA GLU A 328 -1.10 23.97 16.52
C GLU A 328 -2.05 22.76 16.69
N PRO A 329 -1.97 21.74 15.81
CA PRO A 329 -1.13 21.66 14.61
C PRO A 329 -1.70 22.44 13.41
N HIS A 330 -0.83 22.89 12.50
CA HIS A 330 -1.18 23.63 11.27
C HIS A 330 -0.36 23.17 10.05
N SER A 331 -0.73 23.65 8.85
CA SER A 331 -0.02 23.39 7.58
C SER A 331 -0.04 24.64 6.72
N HIS A 332 1.13 25.02 6.21
CA HIS A 332 1.32 26.02 5.17
C HIS A 332 2.69 25.83 4.51
N PRO A 333 2.92 26.39 3.31
CA PRO A 333 4.25 26.42 2.72
C PRO A 333 5.25 27.07 3.68
N HIS A 334 6.34 26.37 3.97
CA HIS A 334 7.43 26.84 4.81
C HIS A 334 8.78 26.29 4.34
N HIS A 335 9.86 26.88 4.85
CA HIS A 335 11.23 26.46 4.56
C HIS A 335 11.94 26.06 5.84
N HIS A 336 12.76 25.01 5.78
CA HIS A 336 13.69 24.66 6.84
C HIS A 336 15.10 25.12 6.52
N ALA A 337 15.79 25.63 7.53
CA ALA A 337 17.25 25.75 7.47
C ALA A 337 17.87 24.34 7.45
N PRO A 338 19.04 24.15 6.80
CA PRO A 338 19.71 22.87 6.81
C PRO A 338 19.99 22.39 8.24
N LEU A 339 19.59 21.18 8.56
CA LEU A 339 19.84 20.55 9.86
C LEU A 339 20.49 19.18 9.64
N THR A 340 21.57 18.93 10.36
CA THR A 340 22.26 17.64 10.37
C THR A 340 21.97 16.93 11.68
N HIS A 341 21.50 15.69 11.59
CA HIS A 341 21.21 14.86 12.75
C HIS A 341 21.28 13.38 12.39
N ASP A 342 21.26 12.52 13.40
CA ASP A 342 21.20 11.06 13.24
C ASP A 342 19.88 10.55 13.81
N HIS A 343 19.06 9.99 12.92
CA HIS A 343 17.93 9.18 13.34
C HIS A 343 17.57 8.12 12.29
N PRO A 344 16.87 7.05 12.69
CA PRO A 344 16.33 6.08 11.75
C PRO A 344 15.34 6.73 10.79
N HIS A 345 15.45 6.44 9.50
CA HIS A 345 14.56 6.97 8.47
C HIS A 345 14.37 5.96 7.33
N VAL A 346 13.41 6.24 6.46
CA VAL A 346 13.22 5.56 5.17
C VAL A 346 13.42 6.57 4.06
N SER A 347 13.59 6.12 2.80
CA SER A 347 13.67 7.02 1.65
C SER A 347 12.35 7.76 1.41
N ASP A 348 12.20 8.91 2.06
CA ASP A 348 11.12 9.85 1.85
C ASP A 348 11.68 11.18 1.30
N LEU A 349 10.80 12.16 1.06
CA LEU A 349 11.19 13.46 0.51
C LEU A 349 12.28 14.19 1.34
N HIS A 350 12.31 14.00 2.65
CA HIS A 350 13.29 14.62 3.54
C HIS A 350 14.59 13.81 3.61
N HIS A 351 14.54 12.52 3.28
CA HIS A 351 15.62 11.57 3.53
C HIS A 351 16.27 10.99 2.26
N ARG A 352 16.29 11.74 1.16
CA ARG A 352 17.05 11.40 -0.06
C ARG A 352 18.40 12.09 -0.07
N HIS A 353 19.38 11.49 0.59
CA HIS A 353 20.76 11.97 0.63
C HIS A 353 21.69 10.93 0.00
N ARG A 354 22.80 11.39 -0.59
CA ARG A 354 23.85 10.49 -1.08
C ARG A 354 24.63 9.97 0.11
N HIS A 355 24.63 8.65 0.27
CA HIS A 355 25.47 7.93 1.23
C HIS A 355 26.95 7.99 0.85
#